data_AF-A0A176F064-F1
#
_entry.id   AF-A0A176F064-F1
#
_cell.length_a   1.000
_cell.length_b   1.000
_cell.length_c   1.000
_cell.angle_alpha   90.00
_cell.angle_beta   90.00
_cell.angle_gamma   90.00
#
_symmetry.space_group_name_H-M   'P 1'
#
loop_
_entity.id
_entity.type
_entity.pdbx_description
1 polymer ?
#
loop_
_entity_poly.entity_id
_entity_poly.type
_entity_poly.pdbx_seq_one_letter_code
_entity_poly.pdbx_strand_id
1 'polypeptide(L)'
;MPDIHENAQSGETTIVRLFRLTHVLRQAAEDHEETWEDIDAELYKLFYRQVYRIENEILRLPATTAADMAAKFLVLHGINGGYYIEDGSHFFFAEARALTGVEPIDVASQRQTGIAA
;
A
#
# COMPACT_ATOMS: atom_id res chain seq x y z
N MET A 1 -18.35 9.80 -9.05
CA MET A 1 -17.65 8.90 -8.11
C MET A 1 -17.22 7.70 -8.92
N PRO A 2 -15.92 7.36 -9.00
CA PRO A 2 -15.50 6.17 -9.73
C PRO A 2 -15.98 4.92 -8.99
N ASP A 3 -16.56 4.02 -9.76
CA ASP A 3 -17.18 2.78 -9.32
C ASP A 3 -16.08 1.82 -8.85
N ILE A 4 -16.08 1.49 -7.55
CA ILE A 4 -15.11 0.60 -6.90
C ILE A 4 -15.34 -0.89 -7.23
N HIS A 5 -16.22 -1.20 -8.19
CA HIS A 5 -16.60 -2.55 -8.54
C HIS A 5 -15.98 -3.09 -9.85
N GLU A 6 -15.22 -2.31 -10.60
CA GLU A 6 -14.90 -2.66 -12.00
C GLU A 6 -13.59 -3.45 -12.25
N ASN A 7 -12.95 -4.05 -11.24
CA ASN A 7 -11.76 -4.88 -11.49
C ASN A 7 -11.55 -6.05 -10.50
N ALA A 8 -12.63 -6.67 -10.03
CA ALA A 8 -12.51 -7.93 -9.29
C ALA A 8 -12.11 -9.05 -10.26
N GLN A 9 -10.80 -9.31 -10.39
CA GLN A 9 -10.29 -10.52 -11.03
C GLN A 9 -10.99 -11.73 -10.37
N SER A 10 -11.58 -12.62 -11.16
CA SER A 10 -12.34 -13.75 -10.63
C SER A 10 -11.47 -14.57 -9.68
N GLY A 11 -11.85 -14.65 -8.39
CA GLY A 11 -11.05 -15.33 -7.36
C GLY A 11 -10.33 -14.40 -6.38
N GLU A 12 -10.47 -13.08 -6.51
CA GLU A 12 -9.92 -12.12 -5.55
C GLU A 12 -10.61 -12.23 -4.18
N THR A 13 -9.82 -12.39 -3.13
CA THR A 13 -10.31 -12.45 -1.75
C THR A 13 -10.56 -11.05 -1.19
N THR A 14 -11.38 -10.94 -0.14
CA THR A 14 -11.57 -9.68 0.58
C THR A 14 -10.25 -9.11 1.10
N ILE A 15 -9.32 -9.95 1.57
CA ILE A 15 -8.03 -9.51 2.09
C ILE A 15 -7.19 -8.86 0.99
N VAL A 16 -7.07 -9.49 -0.18
CA VAL A 16 -6.27 -8.95 -1.30
C VAL A 16 -6.88 -7.66 -1.83
N ARG A 17 -8.22 -7.59 -1.95
CA ARG A 17 -8.92 -6.36 -2.36
C ARG A 17 -8.66 -5.20 -1.41
N LEU A 18 -8.76 -5.44 -0.09
CA LEU A 18 -8.47 -4.42 0.92
C LEU A 18 -7.00 -4.01 0.92
N PHE A 19 -6.09 -4.96 0.68
CA PHE A 19 -4.65 -4.69 0.58
C PHE A 19 -4.30 -3.81 -0.62
N ARG A 20 -4.91 -4.05 -1.78
CA ARG A 20 -4.76 -3.19 -2.95
C ARG A 20 -5.33 -1.79 -2.70
N LEU A 21 -6.46 -1.70 -1.99
CA LEU A 21 -7.02 -0.41 -1.60
C LEU A 21 -6.06 0.40 -0.71
N THR A 22 -5.41 -0.24 0.27
CA THR A 22 -4.43 0.47 1.12
C THR A 22 -3.21 0.91 0.32
N HIS A 23 -2.78 0.12 -0.67
CA HIS A 23 -1.72 0.52 -1.58
C HIS A 23 -2.08 1.79 -2.38
N VAL A 24 -3.27 1.83 -2.98
CA VAL A 24 -3.75 3.01 -3.73
C VAL A 24 -3.86 4.25 -2.83
N LEU A 25 -4.37 4.09 -1.61
CA LEU A 25 -4.47 5.21 -0.65
C LEU A 25 -3.10 5.74 -0.23
N ARG A 26 -2.11 4.86 -0.11
CA ARG A 26 -0.74 5.26 0.23
C ARG A 26 -0.05 5.92 -0.96
N GLN A 27 -0.21 5.41 -2.17
CA GLN A 27 0.26 6.08 -3.39
C GLN A 27 -0.33 7.49 -3.51
N ALA A 28 -1.64 7.64 -3.30
CA ALA A 28 -2.30 8.94 -3.33
C ALA A 28 -1.80 9.91 -2.24
N ALA A 29 -1.35 9.38 -1.09
CA ALA A 29 -0.76 10.19 -0.02
C ALA A 29 0.66 10.66 -0.38
N GLU A 30 1.47 9.80 -1.00
CA GLU A 30 2.81 10.15 -1.49
C GLU A 30 2.73 11.16 -2.65
N ASP A 31 1.79 10.99 -3.58
CA ASP A 31 1.58 11.90 -4.71
C ASP A 31 1.06 13.28 -4.30
N HIS A 32 0.60 13.45 -3.05
CA HIS A 32 0.05 14.71 -2.55
C HIS A 32 1.13 15.71 -2.10
N GLU A 33 2.25 15.80 -2.84
CA GLU A 33 3.40 16.67 -2.62
C GLU A 33 3.04 18.06 -2.05
N GLU A 34 3.16 18.24 -0.73
CA GLU A 34 3.46 19.52 -0.10
C GLU A 34 4.21 19.23 1.21
N THR A 35 5.53 19.40 1.16
CA THR A 35 6.48 19.49 2.28
C THR A 35 6.19 18.63 3.52
N TRP A 36 6.94 17.53 3.64
CA TRP A 36 7.07 16.68 4.85
C TRP A 36 7.40 17.44 6.14
N GLU A 37 7.68 18.75 6.07
CA GLU A 37 7.88 19.63 7.22
C GLU A 37 6.59 19.92 8.00
N ASP A 38 5.41 19.76 7.36
CA ASP A 38 4.12 19.72 8.02
C ASP A 38 3.33 18.57 7.39
N ILE A 39 3.46 17.34 7.93
CA ILE A 39 2.38 16.35 7.76
C ILE A 39 1.19 16.97 8.47
N ASP A 40 0.43 17.77 7.73
CA ASP A 40 -0.68 18.51 8.26
C ASP A 40 -1.60 17.48 8.92
N ALA A 41 -2.10 17.75 10.12
CA ALA A 41 -2.89 16.76 10.88
C ALA A 41 -4.08 16.22 10.06
N GLU A 42 -4.49 16.98 9.04
CA GLU A 42 -5.46 16.61 8.02
C GLU A 42 -4.97 15.51 7.07
N LEU A 43 -3.72 15.52 6.57
CA LEU A 43 -3.13 14.43 5.76
C LEU A 43 -3.11 13.10 6.54
N TYR A 44 -2.73 13.15 7.82
CA TYR A 44 -2.79 11.99 8.73
C TYR A 44 -4.22 11.47 8.90
N LYS A 45 -5.19 12.37 9.06
CA LYS A 45 -6.61 12.00 9.18
C LYS A 45 -7.20 11.46 7.87
N LEU A 46 -6.84 12.03 6.72
CA LEU A 46 -7.46 11.75 5.44
C LEU A 46 -7.01 10.39 4.90
N PHE A 47 -5.71 10.10 4.95
CA PHE A 47 -5.15 8.90 4.34
C PHE A 47 -4.71 7.86 5.37
N TYR A 48 -3.83 8.23 6.30
CA TYR A 48 -3.20 7.25 7.19
C TYR A 48 -4.19 6.62 8.18
N ARG A 49 -5.12 7.39 8.77
CA ARG A 49 -6.15 6.82 9.66
C ARG A 49 -7.02 5.78 8.95
N GLN A 50 -7.39 6.05 7.71
CA GLN A 50 -8.20 5.14 6.91
C GLN A 50 -7.39 3.87 6.57
N VAL A 51 -6.13 4.04 6.18
CA VAL A 51 -5.21 2.94 5.90
C VAL A 51 -5.03 2.04 7.12
N TYR A 52 -4.76 2.60 8.31
CA TYR A 52 -4.63 1.80 9.54
C TYR A 52 -5.89 1.03 9.89
N ARG A 53 -7.07 1.60 9.64
CA ARG A 53 -8.34 0.89 9.86
C ARG A 53 -8.46 -0.32 8.95
N ILE A 54 -8.12 -0.16 7.67
CA ILE A 54 -8.19 -1.23 6.69
C ILE A 54 -7.11 -2.30 6.97
N GLU A 55 -5.91 -1.90 7.35
CA GLU A 55 -4.82 -2.82 7.75
C GLU A 55 -5.22 -3.69 8.94
N ASN A 56 -5.86 -3.11 9.96
CA ASN A 56 -6.40 -3.88 11.08
C ASN A 56 -7.49 -4.87 10.63
N GLU A 57 -8.33 -4.49 9.67
CA GLU A 57 -9.35 -5.38 9.12
C GLU A 57 -8.72 -6.54 8.35
N ILE A 58 -7.71 -6.27 7.50
CA ILE A 58 -6.91 -7.27 6.80
C ILE A 58 -6.35 -8.30 7.80
N LEU A 59 -5.71 -7.84 8.88
CA LEU A 59 -5.09 -8.72 9.87
C LEU A 59 -6.12 -9.59 10.62
N ARG A 60 -7.33 -9.06 10.85
CA ARG A 60 -8.42 -9.75 11.56
C ARG A 60 -9.08 -10.87 10.75
N LEU A 61 -9.20 -10.71 9.43
CA LEU A 61 -9.88 -11.69 8.58
C LEU A 61 -9.08 -13.00 8.50
N PRO A 62 -9.71 -14.20 8.52
CA PRO A 62 -8.98 -15.44 8.32
C PRO A 62 -8.43 -15.51 6.89
N ALA A 63 -7.17 -15.90 6.76
CA ALA A 63 -6.55 -16.12 5.45
C ALA A 63 -6.93 -17.51 4.93
N THR A 64 -7.33 -17.60 3.66
CA THR A 64 -7.71 -18.84 2.99
C THR A 64 -6.81 -19.15 1.79
N THR A 65 -5.95 -18.20 1.39
CA THR A 65 -5.04 -18.34 0.26
C THR A 65 -3.62 -17.90 0.62
N ALA A 66 -2.63 -18.27 -0.21
CA ALA A 66 -1.27 -17.76 -0.10
C ALA A 66 -1.20 -16.24 -0.31
N ALA A 67 -2.03 -15.69 -1.20
CA ALA A 67 -2.13 -14.26 -1.44
C ALA A 67 -2.63 -13.50 -0.20
N ASP A 68 -3.56 -14.08 0.58
CA ASP A 68 -4.01 -13.49 1.85
C ASP A 68 -2.87 -13.40 2.87
N MET A 69 -2.06 -14.47 2.97
CA MET A 69 -0.90 -14.47 3.86
C MET A 69 0.18 -13.51 3.39
N ALA A 70 0.42 -13.41 2.09
CA ALA A 70 1.33 -12.42 1.52
C ALA A 70 0.88 -10.98 1.83
N ALA A 71 -0.41 -10.68 1.65
CA ALA A 71 -0.97 -9.37 1.98
C ALA A 71 -0.80 -9.03 3.47
N LYS A 72 -1.12 -9.97 4.37
CA LYS A 72 -0.91 -9.79 5.82
C LYS A 72 0.57 -9.61 6.18
N PHE A 73 1.44 -10.40 5.57
CA PHE A 73 2.88 -10.30 5.74
C PHE A 73 3.38 -8.90 5.36
N LEU A 74 2.96 -8.38 4.22
CA LEU A 74 3.32 -7.03 3.77
C LEU A 74 2.77 -5.93 4.69
N VAL A 75 1.54 -6.09 5.21
CA VAL A 75 0.94 -5.17 6.20
C VAL A 75 1.74 -5.18 7.52
N LEU A 76 2.07 -6.35 8.06
CA LEU A 76 2.82 -6.48 9.32
C LEU A 76 4.20 -5.83 9.26
N HIS A 77 4.83 -5.84 8.09
CA HIS A 77 6.16 -5.27 7.89
C HIS A 77 6.12 -3.79 7.46
N GLY A 78 4.94 -3.18 7.34
CA GLY A 78 4.82 -1.76 6.93
C GLY A 78 5.20 -1.47 5.47
N ILE A 79 5.39 -2.52 4.65
CA ILE A 79 5.97 -2.42 3.30
C ILE A 79 4.97 -1.92 2.25
N ASN A 80 3.72 -1.69 2.65
CA ASN A 80 2.70 -1.16 1.76
C ASN A 80 2.85 0.36 1.47
N GLY A 81 3.86 1.02 2.04
CA GLY A 81 4.09 2.47 1.90
C GLY A 81 5.57 2.88 1.88
N GLY A 82 6.49 2.03 1.43
CA GLY A 82 7.90 2.40 1.23
C GLY A 82 8.76 2.55 2.50
N TYR A 83 8.16 2.47 3.70
CA TYR A 83 8.90 2.67 4.95
C TYR A 83 9.52 1.37 5.49
N TYR A 84 10.85 1.37 5.53
CA TYR A 84 11.75 0.43 6.21
C TYR A 84 11.71 -1.02 5.76
N ILE A 85 12.36 -1.30 4.61
CA ILE A 85 13.62 -2.06 4.58
C ILE A 85 14.42 -1.42 3.44
N GLU A 86 15.62 -0.93 3.72
CA GLU A 86 16.55 -0.25 2.78
C GLU A 86 16.93 -1.08 1.55
N ASP A 87 16.34 -2.25 1.37
CA ASP A 87 16.47 -3.00 0.16
C ASP A 87 15.17 -3.76 -0.10
N GLY A 88 14.33 -3.24 -1.00
CA GLY A 88 13.19 -3.96 -1.56
C GLY A 88 13.57 -5.25 -2.31
N SER A 89 14.83 -5.69 -2.17
CA SER A 89 15.49 -6.81 -2.84
C SER A 89 15.36 -8.16 -2.12
N HIS A 90 14.87 -8.21 -0.86
CA HIS A 90 14.75 -9.50 -0.20
C HIS A 90 13.64 -10.31 -0.90
N PHE A 91 14.00 -11.49 -1.43
CA PHE A 91 13.17 -12.29 -2.32
C PHE A 91 11.76 -12.60 -1.77
N PHE A 92 11.61 -12.73 -0.45
CA PHE A 92 10.30 -12.85 0.21
C PHE A 92 9.32 -11.72 -0.10
N PHE A 93 9.78 -10.47 -0.20
CA PHE A 93 8.89 -9.33 -0.51
C PHE A 93 8.54 -9.27 -1.99
N ALA A 94 9.46 -9.64 -2.87
CA ALA A 94 9.17 -9.75 -4.30
C ALA A 94 8.11 -10.82 -4.57
N GLU A 95 8.23 -11.98 -3.94
CA GLU A 95 7.24 -13.05 -4.05
C GLU A 95 5.89 -12.64 -3.44
N ALA A 96 5.88 -12.02 -2.25
CA ALA A 96 4.65 -11.55 -1.64
C ALA A 96 3.92 -10.49 -2.49
N ARG A 97 4.67 -9.59 -3.14
CA ARG A 97 4.14 -8.60 -4.10
C ARG A 97 3.55 -9.28 -5.33
N ALA A 98 4.25 -10.25 -5.91
CA ALA A 98 3.76 -11.02 -7.05
C ALA A 98 2.44 -11.74 -6.72
N LEU A 99 2.33 -12.32 -5.51
CA LEU A 99 1.12 -13.00 -5.05
C LEU A 99 -0.06 -12.05 -4.81
N THR A 100 0.20 -10.79 -4.47
CA THR A 100 -0.84 -9.78 -4.22
C THR A 100 -1.15 -8.91 -5.44
N GLY A 101 -0.31 -8.97 -6.48
CA GLY A 101 -0.41 -8.17 -7.69
C GLY A 101 -0.22 -6.69 -7.42
N VAL A 102 0.71 -6.34 -6.52
CA VAL A 102 1.00 -4.97 -6.11
C VAL A 102 2.49 -4.70 -6.35
N GLU A 103 2.79 -3.66 -7.13
CA GLU A 103 4.16 -3.24 -7.40
C GLU A 103 4.72 -2.38 -6.26
N PRO A 104 6.05 -2.24 -6.12
CA PRO A 104 6.64 -1.27 -5.20
C PRO A 104 6.20 0.16 -5.54
N ILE A 105 5.86 0.95 -4.52
CA ILE A 105 5.72 2.40 -4.68
C ILE A 105 7.12 2.96 -4.96
N ASP A 106 7.33 3.53 -6.15
CA ASP A 106 8.60 4.13 -6.53
C ASP A 106 8.75 5.53 -5.92
N VAL A 107 9.27 5.57 -4.69
CA VAL A 107 9.57 6.81 -3.98
C VAL A 107 10.83 7.53 -4.52
N ALA A 108 11.61 6.88 -5.37
CA ALA A 108 12.91 7.38 -5.84
C ALA A 108 12.82 8.17 -7.16
N SER A 109 11.95 7.78 -8.10
CA SER A 109 11.78 8.55 -9.35
C SER A 109 11.08 9.89 -9.15
N GLN A 110 10.25 10.04 -8.10
CA GLN A 110 9.58 11.29 -7.77
C GLN A 110 10.52 12.36 -7.18
N ARG A 111 11.64 11.96 -6.55
CA ARG A 111 12.64 12.93 -6.03
C ARG A 111 13.52 13.58 -7.10
N GLN A 112 13.60 13.01 -8.31
CA GLN A 112 14.44 13.54 -9.38
C GLN A 112 13.74 14.60 -10.24
N THR A 113 12.41 14.69 -10.22
CA THR A 113 11.66 15.70 -10.98
C THR A 113 11.60 17.08 -10.33
N GLY A 114 12.08 17.24 -9.10
CA GLY A 114 12.06 18.51 -8.34
C GLY A 114 13.34 19.35 -8.36
N ILE A 115 14.43 18.94 -9.05
CA ILE A 115 15.72 19.66 -9.04
C ILE A 115 16.07 20.25 -10.43
N ALA A 116 15.08 20.84 -11.10
CA ALA A 116 15.31 21.65 -12.29
C ALA A 116 14.38 22.87 -12.31
N ALA A 117 14.71 23.86 -11.50
CA ALA A 117 14.27 25.25 -11.65
C ALA A 117 15.43 26.19 -11.32
#